data_AF-Q8Z6T6-F1
#
_entry.id   AF-Q8Z6T6-F1
#
_cell.length_a   1.000
_cell.length_b   1.000
_cell.length_c   1.000
_cell.angle_alpha   90.00
_cell.angle_beta   90.00
_cell.angle_gamma   90.00
#
_symmetry.space_group_name_H-M   'P 1'
#
loop_
_entity.id
_entity.type
_entity.pdbx_description
1 polymer ?
#
loop_
_entity_poly.entity_id
_entity_poly.type
_entity_poly.pdbx_seq_one_letter_code
_entity_poly.pdbx_strand_id
1 'polypeptide(L)'
;MFAVLGDIEFELITYWDGFEATFGVDYAEHARIEGKPGLQFVGDRLDEIQISLVFHQHYCVPDVELARVRTAMKAHQALALVFGNGDYRGWFVITDVTATSEQTDSTGNVLAVSATVSLREYTGDPKNPLQPPAIRRQVPGAGAVSGAVPSPSGVAQFVRNGVNYAKQAQSVLQTTISAVRVAQKMKGNPVVALTRVPGLMSGLGNISGALGKSVPAFNALSESMPDAISLARTASEAATYVQQAQSALSGVDKRNIAGALDTVSGQLNAAGTAFNRMSPGLSAMAARILTRSV
;
A
#
# COMPACT_ATOMS: atom_id res chain seq x y z
N MET A 1 -1.16 -8.78 -1.96
CA MET A 1 -1.34 -8.65 -0.51
C MET A 1 -2.06 -7.35 -0.18
N PHE A 2 -3.31 -7.40 0.29
CA PHE A 2 -4.14 -6.21 0.54
C PHE A 2 -4.28 -5.87 2.03
N ALA A 3 -4.32 -6.85 2.93
CA ALA A 3 -4.17 -6.61 4.36
C ALA A 3 -3.76 -7.91 5.08
N VAL A 4 -3.18 -7.76 6.26
CA VAL A 4 -2.84 -8.85 7.16
C VAL A 4 -3.43 -8.56 8.52
N LEU A 5 -4.09 -9.57 9.11
CA LEU A 5 -4.52 -9.57 10.50
C LEU A 5 -3.72 -10.64 11.26
N GLY A 6 -2.67 -10.22 11.96
CA GLY A 6 -1.68 -11.14 12.55
C GLY A 6 -0.91 -11.90 11.46
N ASP A 7 -1.19 -13.20 11.30
CA ASP A 7 -0.63 -14.02 10.21
C ASP A 7 -1.61 -14.22 9.05
N ILE A 8 -2.89 -13.84 9.22
CA ILE A 8 -3.95 -14.09 8.22
C ILE A 8 -3.79 -13.12 7.07
N GLU A 9 -3.38 -13.63 5.91
CA GLU A 9 -3.28 -12.85 4.68
C GLU A 9 -4.63 -12.84 3.98
N PHE A 10 -5.19 -11.65 3.77
CA PHE A 10 -6.38 -11.48 2.96
C PHE A 10 -5.98 -11.31 1.49
N GLU A 11 -5.98 -12.41 0.73
CA GLU A 11 -5.94 -12.40 -0.73
C GLU A 11 -7.38 -12.37 -1.28
N LEU A 12 -8.00 -11.19 -1.21
CA LEU A 12 -9.32 -10.95 -1.80
C LEU A 12 -9.24 -10.08 -3.06
N ILE A 13 -10.24 -10.27 -3.91
CA ILE A 13 -10.37 -9.76 -5.27
C ILE A 13 -10.34 -8.21 -5.27
N THR A 14 -9.21 -7.62 -5.62
CA THR A 14 -8.99 -6.24 -6.12
C THR A 14 -9.52 -5.00 -5.35
N TYR A 15 -10.43 -5.07 -4.37
CA TYR A 15 -10.86 -3.93 -3.53
C TYR A 15 -11.72 -4.38 -2.32
N TRP A 16 -11.89 -3.52 -1.32
CA TRP A 16 -12.80 -3.72 -0.20
C TRP A 16 -14.16 -3.16 -0.59
N ASP A 17 -15.22 -3.96 -0.47
CA ASP A 17 -16.59 -3.49 -0.73
C ASP A 17 -17.28 -2.98 0.56
N GLY A 18 -16.66 -3.18 1.73
CA GLY A 18 -17.16 -2.67 3.01
C GLY A 18 -16.05 -2.64 4.05
N PHE A 19 -15.39 -1.48 4.18
CA PHE A 19 -14.55 -1.13 5.33
C PHE A 19 -15.25 -0.02 6.10
N GLU A 20 -15.78 -0.34 7.26
CA GLU A 20 -16.40 0.64 8.15
C GLU A 20 -15.56 0.75 9.41
N ALA A 21 -15.20 1.97 9.78
CA ALA A 21 -14.44 2.25 10.99
C ALA A 21 -15.19 3.32 11.80
N THR A 22 -15.48 2.99 13.06
CA THR A 22 -16.17 3.85 14.01
C THR A 22 -15.17 4.33 15.05
N PHE A 23 -15.06 5.66 15.15
CA PHE A 23 -14.20 6.36 16.10
C PHE A 23 -15.08 7.18 17.03
N GLY A 24 -14.71 7.29 18.30
CA GLY A 24 -15.51 8.04 19.26
C GLY A 24 -14.73 8.48 20.48
N VAL A 25 -15.32 9.42 21.22
CA VAL A 25 -14.81 9.91 22.49
C VAL A 25 -15.95 9.98 23.49
N ASP A 26 -15.64 9.77 24.76
CA ASP A 26 -16.63 9.79 25.84
C ASP A 26 -16.56 11.10 26.63
N TYR A 27 -17.74 11.67 26.88
CA TYR A 27 -17.92 12.87 27.69
C TYR A 27 -18.83 12.56 28.87
N ALA A 28 -18.43 12.99 30.06
CA ALA A 28 -19.27 13.02 31.25
C ALA A 28 -20.06 14.33 31.27
N GLU A 29 -21.36 14.24 31.56
CA GLU A 29 -22.25 15.40 31.67
C GLU A 29 -22.43 15.80 33.13
N HIS A 30 -22.15 17.06 33.45
CA HIS A 30 -22.29 17.63 34.78
C HIS A 30 -23.41 18.67 34.78
N ALA A 31 -24.54 18.33 35.41
CA ALA A 31 -25.68 19.22 35.57
C ALA A 31 -25.30 20.49 36.36
N ARG A 32 -25.86 21.64 35.95
CA ARG A 32 -25.66 22.93 36.61
C ARG A 32 -27.02 23.50 37.01
N ILE A 33 -27.08 24.16 38.17
CA ILE A 33 -28.31 24.83 38.61
C ILE A 33 -28.59 25.99 37.63
N GLU A 34 -29.79 25.97 37.04
CA GLU A 34 -30.32 26.99 36.11
C GLU A 34 -29.46 27.27 34.86
N GLY A 35 -28.55 26.37 34.49
CA GLY A 35 -27.68 26.49 33.33
C GLY A 35 -27.66 25.22 32.48
N LYS A 36 -27.14 25.33 31.25
CA LYS A 36 -26.89 24.13 30.42
C LYS A 36 -25.84 23.24 31.11
N PRO A 37 -26.04 21.91 31.13
CA PRO A 37 -25.04 21.00 31.65
C PRO A 37 -23.68 21.16 30.96
N GLY A 38 -22.60 21.04 31.71
CA GLY A 38 -21.25 21.08 31.17
C GLY A 38 -20.79 19.68 30.75
N LEU A 39 -20.03 19.58 29.66
CA LEU A 39 -19.41 18.32 29.23
C LEU A 39 -17.93 18.31 29.62
N GLN A 40 -17.48 17.21 30.22
CA GLN A 40 -16.07 16.96 30.54
C GLN A 40 -15.58 15.74 29.77
N PHE A 41 -14.46 15.89 29.06
CA PHE A 41 -13.82 14.78 28.36
C PHE A 41 -13.32 13.73 29.37
N VAL A 42 -13.67 12.47 29.12
CA VAL A 42 -13.33 11.32 29.99
C VAL A 42 -12.23 10.48 29.35
N GLY A 43 -12.27 10.31 28.03
CA GLY A 43 -11.30 9.52 27.29
C GLY A 43 -11.78 9.18 25.89
N ASP A 44 -10.88 8.60 25.12
CA ASP A 44 -11.20 8.08 23.78
C ASP A 44 -11.88 6.72 23.90
N ARG A 45 -12.85 6.46 23.00
CA ARG A 45 -13.48 5.15 22.88
C ARG A 45 -12.59 4.26 22.02
N LEU A 46 -12.64 2.95 22.27
CA LEU A 46 -11.98 1.96 21.43
C LEU A 46 -12.50 2.06 19.99
N ASP A 47 -11.58 2.01 19.05
CA ASP A 47 -11.94 1.98 17.63
C ASP A 47 -12.59 0.65 17.27
N GLU A 48 -13.70 0.71 16.53
CA GLU A 48 -14.41 -0.47 16.03
C GLU A 48 -14.32 -0.52 14.52
N ILE A 49 -13.95 -1.68 13.98
CA ILE A 49 -13.80 -1.89 12.54
C ILE A 49 -14.66 -3.07 12.12
N GLN A 50 -15.45 -2.88 11.07
CA GLN A 50 -16.20 -3.95 10.43
C GLN A 50 -15.68 -4.17 9.01
N ILE A 51 -15.42 -5.44 8.71
CA ILE A 51 -14.82 -5.87 7.45
C ILE A 51 -15.73 -6.88 6.77
N SER A 52 -16.17 -6.57 5.56
CA SER A 52 -16.87 -7.52 4.69
C SER A 52 -15.88 -8.23 3.75
N LEU A 53 -15.88 -9.55 3.79
CA LEU A 53 -15.00 -10.46 3.06
C LEU A 53 -15.84 -11.38 2.17
N VAL A 54 -15.33 -11.69 0.98
CA VAL A 54 -15.89 -12.70 0.08
C VAL A 54 -14.81 -13.71 -0.29
N PHE A 55 -14.99 -14.96 0.12
CA PHE A 55 -14.13 -16.08 -0.22
C PHE A 55 -14.75 -16.84 -1.40
N HIS A 56 -13.95 -17.15 -2.43
CA HIS A 56 -14.42 -17.91 -3.59
C HIS A 56 -13.36 -18.90 -4.04
N GLN A 57 -13.78 -20.09 -4.51
CA GLN A 57 -12.87 -21.19 -4.87
C GLN A 57 -11.83 -20.84 -5.96
N HIS A 58 -12.07 -19.76 -6.72
CA HIS A 58 -11.17 -19.35 -7.80
C HIS A 58 -9.92 -18.63 -7.29
N TYR A 59 -9.93 -18.18 -6.03
CA TYR A 59 -8.87 -17.40 -5.42
C TYR A 59 -8.33 -18.03 -4.13
N CYS A 60 -9.17 -18.73 -3.38
CA CYS A 60 -8.79 -19.39 -2.13
C CYS A 60 -9.64 -20.63 -1.88
N VAL A 61 -9.37 -21.36 -0.81
CA VAL A 61 -10.24 -22.45 -0.34
C VAL A 61 -11.16 -21.89 0.75
N PRO A 62 -12.46 -21.65 0.47
CA PRO A 62 -13.33 -20.86 1.38
C PRO A 62 -13.43 -21.42 2.80
N ASP A 63 -13.56 -22.75 2.93
CA ASP A 63 -13.69 -23.41 4.24
C ASP A 63 -12.43 -23.28 5.09
N VAL A 64 -11.25 -23.32 4.47
CA VAL A 64 -9.97 -23.22 5.17
C VAL A 64 -9.74 -21.80 5.69
N GLU A 65 -9.99 -20.79 4.86
CA GLU A 65 -9.83 -19.39 5.27
C GLU A 65 -10.86 -18.99 6.32
N LEU A 66 -12.12 -19.42 6.18
CA LEU A 66 -13.13 -19.19 7.21
C LEU A 66 -12.76 -19.87 8.53
N ALA A 67 -12.24 -21.12 8.48
CA ALA A 67 -11.77 -21.82 9.67
C ALA A 67 -10.57 -21.11 10.32
N ARG A 68 -9.68 -20.52 9.54
CA ARG A 68 -8.54 -19.74 10.02
C ARG A 68 -8.98 -18.49 10.78
N VAL A 69 -9.92 -17.73 10.24
CA VAL A 69 -10.51 -16.55 10.90
C VAL A 69 -11.20 -16.96 12.21
N ARG A 70 -12.00 -18.03 12.20
CA ARG A 70 -12.66 -18.54 13.41
C ARG A 70 -11.67 -19.04 14.46
N THR A 71 -10.56 -19.63 14.04
CA THR A 71 -9.51 -20.11 14.95
C THR A 71 -8.81 -18.92 15.62
N ALA A 72 -8.49 -17.87 14.85
CA ALA A 72 -7.91 -16.65 15.39
C ALA A 72 -8.85 -15.92 16.35
N MET A 73 -10.16 -15.90 16.06
CA MET A 73 -11.18 -15.39 16.99
C MET A 73 -11.17 -16.19 18.31
N LYS A 74 -11.18 -17.53 18.24
CA LYS A 74 -11.15 -18.42 19.42
C LYS A 74 -9.84 -18.40 20.19
N ALA A 75 -8.75 -17.93 19.58
CA ALA A 75 -7.49 -17.74 20.28
C ALA A 75 -7.55 -16.58 21.28
N HIS A 76 -8.53 -15.68 21.16
CA HIS A 76 -8.69 -14.48 22.00
C HIS A 76 -7.44 -13.60 22.02
N GLN A 77 -6.66 -13.63 20.93
CA GLN A 77 -5.42 -12.88 20.81
C GLN A 77 -5.65 -11.57 20.05
N ALA A 78 -4.95 -10.53 20.48
CA ALA A 78 -4.87 -9.30 19.71
C ALA A 78 -4.03 -9.55 18.46
N LEU A 79 -4.55 -9.15 17.32
CA LEU A 79 -3.94 -9.31 16.01
C LEU A 79 -3.68 -7.92 15.43
N ALA A 80 -2.49 -7.72 14.90
CA ALA A 80 -2.16 -6.47 14.26
C ALA A 80 -2.85 -6.37 12.91
N LEU A 81 -3.54 -5.25 12.69
CA LEU A 81 -4.13 -4.94 11.41
C LEU A 81 -3.14 -4.09 10.60
N VAL A 82 -2.69 -4.64 9.47
CA VAL A 82 -1.79 -3.97 8.54
C VAL A 82 -2.41 -3.97 7.15
N PHE A 83 -2.50 -2.81 6.51
CA PHE A 83 -2.93 -2.73 5.12
C PHE A 83 -1.79 -3.02 4.15
N GLY A 84 -2.13 -3.37 2.91
CA GLY A 84 -1.22 -3.84 1.87
C GLY A 84 -0.30 -2.74 1.33
N ASN A 85 -0.61 -1.48 1.65
CA ASN A 85 0.28 -0.33 1.47
C ASN A 85 1.33 -0.20 2.60
N GLY A 86 1.26 -1.03 3.63
CA GLY A 86 2.14 -1.02 4.81
C GLY A 86 1.61 -0.21 5.98
N ASP A 87 0.41 0.38 5.89
CA ASP A 87 -0.16 1.16 7.00
C ASP A 87 -0.57 0.24 8.14
N TYR A 88 0.11 0.39 9.27
CA TYR A 88 -0.25 -0.26 10.53
C TYR A 88 -1.37 0.52 11.21
N ARG A 89 -2.49 -0.16 11.51
CA ARG A 89 -3.68 0.45 12.10
C ARG A 89 -3.84 0.21 13.59
N GLY A 90 -3.01 -0.65 14.19
CA GLY A 90 -3.10 -1.00 15.60
C GLY A 90 -3.35 -2.48 15.82
N TRP A 91 -3.56 -2.82 17.10
CA TRP A 91 -3.91 -4.15 17.55
C TRP A 91 -5.42 -4.26 17.71
N PHE A 92 -6.01 -5.34 17.18
CA PHE A 92 -7.44 -5.57 17.22
C PHE A 92 -7.75 -6.99 17.67
N VAL A 93 -8.83 -7.16 18.41
CA VAL A 93 -9.41 -8.48 18.69
C VAL A 93 -10.63 -8.69 17.81
N ILE A 94 -10.81 -9.92 17.33
CA ILE A 94 -12.03 -10.31 16.62
C ILE A 94 -13.12 -10.55 17.66
N THR A 95 -14.18 -9.75 17.61
CA THR A 95 -15.31 -9.84 18.54
C THR A 95 -16.44 -10.70 17.98
N ASP A 96 -16.66 -10.64 16.65
CA ASP A 96 -17.69 -11.41 15.96
C ASP A 96 -17.24 -11.80 14.54
N VAL A 97 -17.72 -12.96 14.08
CA VAL A 97 -17.57 -13.43 12.71
C VAL A 97 -18.91 -14.02 12.27
N THR A 98 -19.57 -13.34 11.35
CA THR A 98 -20.78 -13.83 10.68
C THR A 98 -20.40 -14.33 9.29
N ALA A 99 -20.88 -15.52 8.89
CA ALA A 99 -20.58 -16.08 7.57
C ALA A 99 -21.83 -16.70 6.93
N THR A 100 -22.02 -16.42 5.65
CA THR A 100 -23.15 -16.88 4.83
C THR A 100 -22.60 -17.57 3.60
N SER A 101 -22.95 -18.85 3.42
CA SER A 101 -22.62 -19.59 2.21
C SER A 101 -23.50 -19.10 1.07
N GLU A 102 -22.90 -18.63 -0.02
CA GLU A 102 -23.63 -18.08 -1.17
C GLU A 102 -23.83 -19.11 -2.27
N GLN A 103 -22.82 -19.94 -2.54
CA GLN A 103 -22.86 -20.96 -3.59
C GLN A 103 -22.25 -22.26 -3.09
N THR A 104 -22.90 -23.36 -3.45
CA THR A 104 -22.44 -24.72 -3.17
C THR A 104 -22.50 -25.54 -4.46
N ASP A 105 -21.61 -26.52 -4.59
CA ASP A 105 -21.67 -27.48 -5.68
C ASP A 105 -22.74 -28.56 -5.44
N SER A 106 -22.94 -29.45 -6.42
CA SER A 106 -23.90 -30.55 -6.33
C SER A 106 -23.58 -31.59 -5.25
N THR A 107 -22.38 -31.55 -4.67
CA THR A 107 -21.93 -32.40 -3.56
C THR A 107 -21.95 -31.69 -2.21
N GLY A 108 -22.34 -30.40 -2.18
CA GLY A 108 -22.41 -29.58 -0.97
C GLY A 108 -21.11 -28.90 -0.57
N ASN A 109 -20.05 -28.94 -1.40
CA ASN A 109 -18.84 -28.17 -1.14
C ASN A 109 -19.11 -26.68 -1.38
N VAL A 110 -18.56 -25.85 -0.53
CA VAL A 110 -18.79 -24.42 -0.59
C VAL A 110 -17.91 -23.78 -1.66
N LEU A 111 -18.56 -23.20 -2.66
CA LEU A 111 -17.91 -22.51 -3.78
C LEU A 111 -17.63 -21.04 -3.46
N ALA A 112 -18.54 -20.40 -2.71
CA ALA A 112 -18.45 -19.01 -2.31
C ALA A 112 -19.06 -18.77 -0.93
N VAL A 113 -18.36 -17.98 -0.09
CA VAL A 113 -18.81 -17.53 1.23
C VAL A 113 -18.62 -16.03 1.35
N SER A 114 -19.65 -15.34 1.82
CA SER A 114 -19.52 -13.97 2.32
C SER A 114 -19.41 -14.00 3.84
N ALA A 115 -18.39 -13.33 4.38
CA ALA A 115 -18.14 -13.26 5.81
C ALA A 115 -17.96 -11.81 6.26
N THR A 116 -18.58 -11.44 7.37
CA THR A 116 -18.40 -10.16 8.03
C THR A 116 -17.65 -10.38 9.33
N VAL A 117 -16.54 -9.67 9.51
CA VAL A 117 -15.67 -9.74 10.69
C VAL A 117 -15.73 -8.42 11.42
N SER A 118 -16.10 -8.46 12.69
CA SER A 118 -16.09 -7.32 13.60
C SER A 118 -14.83 -7.34 14.45
N LEU A 119 -14.12 -6.22 14.46
CA LEU A 119 -12.88 -5.99 15.16
C LEU A 119 -13.07 -4.86 16.17
N ARG A 120 -12.46 -5.00 17.34
CA ARG A 120 -12.38 -3.92 18.32
C ARG A 120 -10.94 -3.69 18.74
N GLU A 121 -10.55 -2.43 18.86
CA GLU A 121 -9.20 -2.04 19.24
C GLU A 121 -8.81 -2.66 20.59
N TYR A 122 -7.56 -3.09 20.65
CA TYR A 122 -6.94 -3.64 21.84
C TYR A 122 -5.68 -2.85 22.17
N THR A 123 -5.76 -2.04 23.23
CA THR A 123 -4.66 -1.16 23.66
C THR A 123 -3.61 -1.87 24.53
N GLY A 124 -3.90 -3.08 25.00
CA GLY A 124 -3.00 -3.85 25.87
C GLY A 124 -2.91 -3.31 27.29
N ASP A 125 -1.87 -3.71 28.02
CA ASP A 125 -1.53 -3.11 29.31
C ASP A 125 -0.81 -1.77 29.06
N PRO A 126 -1.34 -0.63 29.55
CA PRO A 126 -0.69 0.67 29.40
C PRO A 126 0.75 0.71 29.93
N LYS A 127 1.09 -0.16 30.90
CA LYS A 127 2.44 -0.26 31.47
C LYS A 127 3.38 -1.15 30.66
N ASN A 128 2.84 -2.00 29.78
CA ASN A 128 3.61 -2.89 28.91
C ASN A 128 2.95 -2.97 27.53
N PRO A 129 3.09 -1.92 26.69
CA PRO A 129 2.41 -1.83 25.42
C PRO A 129 2.88 -2.93 24.47
N LEU A 130 1.94 -3.54 23.74
CA LEU A 130 2.26 -4.54 22.72
C LEU A 130 3.10 -3.89 21.60
N GLN A 131 4.31 -4.39 21.42
CA GLN A 131 5.19 -3.90 20.35
C GLN A 131 4.55 -4.23 19.00
N PRO A 132 4.41 -3.26 18.07
CA PRO A 132 3.88 -3.53 16.74
C PRO A 132 4.62 -4.71 16.11
N PRO A 133 3.93 -5.62 15.41
CA PRO A 133 4.64 -6.71 14.75
C PRO A 133 5.54 -6.07 13.71
N ALA A 134 6.84 -6.22 13.93
CA ALA A 134 7.80 -5.94 12.89
C ALA A 134 7.45 -6.91 11.76
N ILE A 135 7.07 -6.41 10.58
CA ILE A 135 6.99 -7.23 9.38
C ILE A 135 8.42 -7.71 9.11
N ARG A 136 8.76 -8.83 9.72
CA ARG A 136 10.05 -9.51 9.66
C ARG A 136 9.71 -10.98 9.60
N ARG A 137 9.82 -11.55 8.39
CA ARG A 137 10.30 -12.94 8.30
C ARG A 137 11.64 -12.95 9.05
N GLN A 138 11.60 -13.46 10.28
CA GLN A 138 12.74 -13.48 11.17
C GLN A 138 13.69 -14.57 10.65
N VAL A 139 14.85 -14.15 10.16
CA VAL A 139 15.94 -15.06 9.83
C VAL A 139 16.53 -15.56 11.16
N PRO A 140 16.76 -16.86 11.36
CA PRO A 140 17.30 -17.39 12.62
C PRO A 140 18.65 -16.74 13.00
N GLY A 141 18.80 -16.34 14.27
CA GLY A 141 20.03 -15.76 14.83
C GLY A 141 19.90 -14.37 15.47
N ALA A 142 18.71 -13.77 15.50
CA ALA A 142 18.47 -12.40 15.95
C ALA A 142 18.51 -12.16 17.49
N GLY A 143 19.06 -13.09 18.29
CA GLY A 143 19.14 -12.96 19.75
C GLY A 143 20.41 -12.27 20.27
N ALA A 144 21.42 -12.02 19.44
CA ALA A 144 22.75 -11.62 19.90
C ALA A 144 23.05 -10.09 19.81
N VAL A 145 22.09 -9.25 19.45
CA VAL A 145 22.37 -7.83 19.14
C VAL A 145 21.37 -6.86 19.79
N SER A 146 21.20 -6.94 21.11
CA SER A 146 20.41 -5.95 21.87
C SER A 146 21.26 -4.86 22.54
N GLY A 147 22.58 -4.81 22.29
CA GLY A 147 23.51 -3.99 23.08
C GLY A 147 24.09 -2.73 22.43
N ALA A 148 23.97 -2.53 21.12
CA ALA A 148 24.62 -1.39 20.47
C ALA A 148 23.95 -1.02 19.15
N VAL A 149 23.06 -0.02 19.18
CA VAL A 149 22.64 0.68 17.97
C VAL A 149 23.23 2.08 18.02
N PRO A 150 24.39 2.34 17.38
CA PRO A 150 24.72 3.68 16.94
C PRO A 150 23.78 4.06 15.79
N SER A 151 23.35 5.32 15.74
CA SER A 151 22.51 5.89 14.69
C SER A 151 23.03 5.56 13.28
N PRO A 152 22.16 5.26 12.30
CA PRO A 152 22.60 4.92 10.95
C PRO A 152 23.38 6.08 10.33
N SER A 153 24.53 5.77 9.73
CA SER A 153 25.32 6.70 8.92
C SER A 153 24.47 7.30 7.79
N GLY A 154 24.73 8.56 7.41
CA GLY A 154 23.93 9.30 6.41
C GLY A 154 23.75 8.55 5.08
N VAL A 155 24.74 7.74 4.68
CA VAL A 155 24.70 6.92 3.46
C VAL A 155 23.55 5.90 3.49
N ALA A 156 23.30 5.22 4.61
CA ALA A 156 22.20 4.25 4.73
C ALA A 156 20.80 4.91 4.67
N GLN A 157 20.70 6.21 4.95
CA GLN A 157 19.49 6.99 4.77
C GLN A 157 19.30 7.39 3.29
N PHE A 158 20.36 7.78 2.60
CA PHE A 158 20.32 8.08 1.16
C PHE A 158 19.95 6.86 0.31
N VAL A 159 20.47 5.66 0.62
CA VAL A 159 20.10 4.43 -0.09
C VAL A 159 18.61 4.11 0.11
N ARG A 160 18.09 4.21 1.34
CA ARG A 160 16.67 3.97 1.63
C ARG A 160 15.76 4.95 0.91
N ASN A 161 16.11 6.23 0.94
CA ASN A 161 15.33 7.27 0.26
C ASN A 161 15.33 7.07 -1.26
N GLY A 162 16.50 6.80 -1.87
CA GLY A 162 16.61 6.55 -3.31
C GLY A 162 15.78 5.35 -3.76
N VAL A 163 15.87 4.22 -3.04
CA VAL A 163 15.10 3.00 -3.33
C VAL A 163 13.60 3.23 -3.14
N ASN A 164 13.19 3.94 -2.08
CA ASN A 164 11.77 4.21 -1.81
C ASN A 164 11.15 5.11 -2.90
N TYR A 165 11.82 6.20 -3.29
CA TYR A 165 11.34 7.07 -4.36
C TYR A 165 11.27 6.34 -5.71
N ALA A 166 12.26 5.48 -6.02
CA ALA A 166 12.23 4.68 -7.25
C ALA A 166 11.08 3.67 -7.26
N LYS A 167 10.80 2.99 -6.15
CA LYS A 167 9.67 2.06 -6.02
C LYS A 167 8.32 2.78 -6.09
N GLN A 168 8.21 3.95 -5.49
CA GLN A 168 7.02 4.79 -5.58
C GLN A 168 6.74 5.19 -7.04
N ALA A 169 7.77 5.64 -7.76
CA ALA A 169 7.66 5.99 -9.18
C ALA A 169 7.23 4.79 -10.03
N GLN A 170 7.78 3.59 -9.77
CA GLN A 170 7.41 2.36 -10.46
C GLN A 170 5.95 1.97 -10.25
N SER A 171 5.44 2.05 -9.01
CA SER A 171 4.04 1.72 -8.69
C SER A 171 3.05 2.66 -9.40
N VAL A 172 3.32 3.96 -9.35
CA VAL A 172 2.48 4.96 -10.03
C VAL A 172 2.57 4.81 -11.55
N LEU A 173 3.74 4.46 -12.09
CA LEU A 173 3.92 4.20 -13.52
C LEU A 173 3.04 3.04 -14.01
N GLN A 174 3.01 1.91 -13.31
CA GLN A 174 2.17 0.77 -13.70
C GLN A 174 0.68 1.10 -13.67
N THR A 175 0.26 1.88 -12.67
CA THR A 175 -1.11 2.39 -12.56
C THR A 175 -1.44 3.32 -13.73
N THR A 176 -0.49 4.20 -14.08
CA THR A 176 -0.65 5.17 -15.19
C THR A 176 -0.67 4.48 -16.55
N ILE A 177 0.17 3.46 -16.79
CA ILE A 177 0.13 2.63 -18.02
C ILE A 177 -1.25 1.99 -18.19
N SER A 178 -1.81 1.46 -17.11
CA SER A 178 -3.13 0.84 -17.12
C SER A 178 -4.23 1.86 -17.45
N ALA A 179 -4.16 3.05 -16.85
CA ALA A 179 -5.08 4.15 -17.13
C ALA A 179 -4.99 4.64 -18.59
N VAL A 180 -3.78 4.73 -19.16
CA VAL A 180 -3.56 5.09 -20.57
C VAL A 180 -4.16 4.03 -21.48
N ARG A 181 -3.99 2.74 -21.18
CA ARG A 181 -4.58 1.65 -21.96
C ARG A 181 -6.11 1.69 -21.96
N VAL A 182 -6.72 2.04 -20.82
CA VAL A 182 -8.18 2.27 -20.73
C VAL A 182 -8.60 3.45 -21.59
N ALA A 183 -7.86 4.56 -21.55
CA ALA A 183 -8.12 5.72 -22.39
C ALA A 183 -7.93 5.41 -23.90
N GLN A 184 -6.95 4.59 -24.27
CA GLN A 184 -6.72 4.14 -25.66
C GLN A 184 -7.88 3.26 -26.17
N LYS A 185 -8.50 2.43 -25.33
CA LYS A 185 -9.70 1.66 -25.69
C LYS A 185 -10.91 2.56 -26.00
N MET A 186 -10.88 3.81 -25.56
CA MET A 186 -11.92 4.81 -25.82
C MET A 186 -11.66 5.62 -27.10
N LYS A 187 -10.83 5.11 -28.03
CA LYS A 187 -10.52 5.75 -29.33
C LYS A 187 -11.77 6.15 -30.14
N GLY A 188 -12.87 5.41 -30.00
CA GLY A 188 -14.16 5.72 -30.63
C GLY A 188 -14.96 6.86 -29.96
N ASN A 189 -14.54 7.34 -28.79
CA ASN A 189 -15.17 8.44 -28.06
C ASN A 189 -14.11 9.41 -27.49
N PRO A 190 -13.61 10.35 -28.31
CA PRO A 190 -12.55 11.28 -27.91
C PRO A 190 -12.96 12.19 -26.75
N VAL A 191 -14.27 12.43 -26.54
CA VAL A 191 -14.77 13.24 -25.42
C VAL A 191 -14.55 12.53 -24.08
N VAL A 192 -14.80 11.22 -24.04
CA VAL A 192 -14.59 10.42 -22.82
C VAL A 192 -13.10 10.19 -22.57
N ALA A 193 -12.28 10.07 -23.62
CA ALA A 193 -10.83 10.00 -23.47
C ALA A 193 -10.25 11.30 -22.86
N LEU A 194 -10.78 12.47 -23.24
CA LEU A 194 -10.37 13.77 -22.70
C LEU A 194 -10.64 13.90 -21.19
N THR A 195 -11.73 13.33 -20.67
CA THR A 195 -12.01 13.40 -19.22
C THR A 195 -11.00 12.61 -18.38
N ARG A 196 -10.22 11.72 -19.00
CA ARG A 196 -9.15 10.94 -18.34
C ARG A 196 -7.82 11.69 -18.31
N VAL A 197 -7.60 12.68 -19.18
CA VAL A 197 -6.34 13.42 -19.31
C VAL A 197 -5.91 14.08 -17.98
N PRO A 198 -6.78 14.72 -17.18
CA PRO A 198 -6.36 15.30 -15.90
C PRO A 198 -5.79 14.26 -14.92
N GLY A 199 -6.42 13.08 -14.84
CA GLY A 199 -5.93 11.97 -14.01
C GLY A 199 -4.59 11.42 -14.50
N LEU A 200 -4.42 11.32 -15.83
CA LEU A 200 -3.15 10.93 -16.44
C LEU A 200 -2.04 11.96 -16.16
N MET A 201 -2.33 13.25 -16.29
CA MET A 201 -1.37 14.32 -15.97
C MET A 201 -0.97 14.30 -14.50
N SER A 202 -1.91 14.04 -13.58
CA SER A 202 -1.61 13.87 -12.15
C SER A 202 -0.70 12.65 -11.91
N GLY A 203 -1.00 11.51 -12.53
CA GLY A 203 -0.17 10.29 -12.44
C GLY A 203 1.25 10.54 -12.94
N LEU A 204 1.39 11.15 -14.12
CA LEU A 204 2.69 11.55 -14.67
C LEU A 204 3.43 12.55 -13.78
N GLY A 205 2.72 13.51 -13.18
CA GLY A 205 3.27 14.48 -12.24
C GLY A 205 3.88 13.78 -11.02
N ASN A 206 3.17 12.83 -10.43
CA ASN A 206 3.65 12.03 -9.30
C ASN A 206 4.89 11.20 -9.64
N ILE A 207 4.94 10.60 -10.83
CA ILE A 207 6.12 9.86 -11.31
C ILE A 207 7.31 10.82 -11.48
N SER A 208 7.10 11.98 -12.10
CA SER A 208 8.17 12.98 -12.26
C SER A 208 8.69 13.54 -10.93
N GLY A 209 7.81 13.74 -9.95
CA GLY A 209 8.19 14.20 -8.61
C GLY A 209 9.00 13.17 -7.85
N ALA A 210 8.63 11.89 -7.93
CA ALA A 210 9.37 10.80 -7.32
C ALA A 210 10.74 10.60 -7.99
N LEU A 211 10.80 10.63 -9.33
CA LEU A 211 12.05 10.53 -10.09
C LEU A 211 12.99 11.73 -9.85
N GLY A 212 12.45 12.94 -9.75
CA GLY A 212 13.20 14.14 -9.41
C GLY A 212 13.86 14.08 -8.02
N LYS A 213 13.29 13.31 -7.09
CA LYS A 213 13.87 13.05 -5.76
C LYS A 213 14.81 11.85 -5.73
N SER A 214 14.63 10.86 -6.62
CA SER A 214 15.48 9.66 -6.66
C SER A 214 16.85 9.94 -7.28
N VAL A 215 16.92 10.77 -8.33
CA VAL A 215 18.19 11.11 -9.00
C VAL A 215 19.23 11.73 -8.05
N PRO A 216 18.93 12.79 -7.27
CA PRO A 216 19.90 13.35 -6.33
C PRO A 216 20.24 12.37 -5.19
N ALA A 217 19.31 11.53 -4.77
CA ALA A 217 19.58 10.49 -3.78
C ALA A 217 20.57 9.44 -4.30
N PHE A 218 20.49 9.04 -5.57
CA PHE A 218 21.48 8.14 -6.18
C PHE A 218 22.82 8.82 -6.47
N ASN A 219 22.81 10.11 -6.86
CA ASN A 219 24.05 10.86 -7.05
C ASN A 219 24.83 11.04 -5.74
N ALA A 220 24.14 11.29 -4.62
CA ALA A 220 24.77 11.35 -3.30
C ALA A 220 25.40 10.02 -2.84
N LEU A 221 25.02 8.91 -3.48
CA LEU A 221 25.59 7.58 -3.22
C LEU A 221 26.76 7.24 -4.13
N SER A 222 27.03 8.03 -5.17
CA SER A 222 28.08 7.73 -6.15
C SER A 222 29.49 7.61 -5.54
N GLU A 223 29.75 8.33 -4.45
CA GLU A 223 31.02 8.28 -3.72
C GLU A 223 31.26 6.96 -2.98
N SER A 224 30.20 6.32 -2.50
CA SER A 224 30.26 5.05 -1.74
C SER A 224 29.88 3.84 -2.60
N MET A 225 29.14 4.05 -3.68
CA MET A 225 28.60 3.03 -4.57
C MET A 225 28.69 3.48 -6.02
N PRO A 226 29.72 3.07 -6.77
CA PRO A 226 29.84 3.37 -8.19
C PRO A 226 28.61 2.90 -9.00
N ASP A 227 27.98 1.81 -8.57
CA ASP A 227 26.75 1.28 -9.17
C ASP A 227 25.56 2.25 -9.07
N ALA A 228 25.56 3.18 -8.10
CA ALA A 228 24.53 4.21 -7.95
C ALA A 228 24.47 5.16 -9.15
N ILE A 229 25.59 5.37 -9.84
CA ILE A 229 25.67 6.21 -11.03
C ILE A 229 24.82 5.62 -12.16
N SER A 230 24.82 4.30 -12.31
CA SER A 230 23.99 3.61 -13.30
C SER A 230 22.49 3.81 -13.01
N LEU A 231 22.09 3.74 -11.74
CA LEU A 231 20.72 3.96 -11.29
C LEU A 231 20.29 5.42 -11.47
N ALA A 232 21.17 6.37 -11.14
CA ALA A 232 20.92 7.79 -11.37
C ALA A 232 20.68 8.09 -12.85
N ARG A 233 21.49 7.49 -13.74
CA ARG A 233 21.37 7.64 -15.19
C ARG A 233 20.06 7.04 -15.70
N THR A 234 19.71 5.82 -15.30
CA THR A 234 18.46 5.16 -15.69
C THR A 234 17.23 5.88 -15.13
N ALA A 235 17.29 6.42 -13.91
CA ALA A 235 16.24 7.26 -13.34
C ALA A 235 16.06 8.57 -14.12
N SER A 236 17.16 9.16 -14.61
CA SER A 236 17.13 10.36 -15.45
C SER A 236 16.53 10.06 -16.82
N GLU A 237 16.89 8.93 -17.44
CA GLU A 237 16.30 8.43 -18.69
C GLU A 237 14.78 8.22 -18.55
N ALA A 238 14.35 7.57 -17.47
CA ALA A 238 12.94 7.40 -17.15
C ALA A 238 12.21 8.74 -16.95
N ALA A 239 12.86 9.72 -16.31
CA ALA A 239 12.29 11.05 -16.11
C ALA A 239 12.07 11.77 -17.44
N THR A 240 13.00 11.64 -18.39
CA THR A 240 12.86 12.19 -19.74
C THR A 240 11.66 11.59 -20.47
N TYR A 241 11.44 10.27 -20.40
CA TYR A 241 10.26 9.64 -21.02
C TYR A 241 8.96 10.13 -20.39
N VAL A 242 8.92 10.29 -19.06
CA VAL A 242 7.74 10.82 -18.35
C VAL A 242 7.47 12.28 -18.72
N GLN A 243 8.50 13.10 -18.88
CA GLN A 243 8.36 14.48 -19.35
C GLN A 243 7.84 14.53 -20.80
N GLN A 244 8.35 13.68 -21.69
CA GLN A 244 7.84 13.59 -23.07
C GLN A 244 6.37 13.16 -23.10
N ALA A 245 5.95 12.25 -22.21
CA ALA A 245 4.55 11.89 -22.04
C ALA A 245 3.68 13.06 -21.53
N GLN A 246 4.20 13.87 -20.60
CA GLN A 246 3.50 15.07 -20.12
C GLN A 246 3.32 16.10 -21.25
N SER A 247 4.36 16.34 -22.05
CA SER A 247 4.30 17.24 -23.19
C SER A 247 3.30 16.76 -24.25
N ALA A 248 3.22 15.44 -24.50
CA ALA A 248 2.25 14.87 -25.42
C ALA A 248 0.79 15.07 -24.98
N LEU A 249 0.53 15.17 -23.67
CA LEU A 249 -0.80 15.48 -23.13
C LEU A 249 -1.06 16.98 -22.96
N SER A 250 -0.04 17.82 -23.07
CA SER A 250 -0.20 19.27 -22.98
C SER A 250 -0.86 19.81 -24.26
N GLY A 251 -2.01 20.48 -24.12
CA GLY A 251 -2.74 21.03 -25.27
C GLY A 251 -3.53 20.01 -26.10
N VAL A 252 -3.84 18.85 -25.52
CA VAL A 252 -4.64 17.81 -26.18
C VAL A 252 -6.11 18.24 -26.35
N ASP A 253 -6.68 17.90 -27.50
CA ASP A 253 -8.07 18.16 -27.86
C ASP A 253 -8.73 16.92 -28.49
N LYS A 254 -9.98 17.06 -28.93
CA LYS A 254 -10.76 15.95 -29.51
C LYS A 254 -10.17 15.37 -30.80
N ARG A 255 -9.29 16.11 -31.49
CA ARG A 255 -8.72 15.76 -32.79
C ARG A 255 -7.40 15.00 -32.63
N ASN A 256 -6.61 15.31 -31.60
CA ASN A 256 -5.27 14.76 -31.41
C ASN A 256 -5.13 13.79 -30.22
N ILE A 257 -6.15 13.68 -29.34
CA ILE A 257 -6.11 12.83 -28.13
C ILE A 257 -5.69 11.39 -28.41
N ALA A 258 -6.16 10.77 -29.51
CA ALA A 258 -5.82 9.38 -29.82
C ALA A 258 -4.31 9.21 -30.09
N GLY A 259 -3.71 10.10 -30.90
CA GLY A 259 -2.28 10.07 -31.20
C GLY A 259 -1.42 10.48 -29.99
N ALA A 260 -1.91 11.40 -29.17
CA ALA A 260 -1.27 11.75 -27.91
C ALA A 260 -1.23 10.57 -26.94
N LEU A 261 -2.35 9.83 -26.78
CA LEU A 261 -2.39 8.63 -25.95
C LEU A 261 -1.48 7.51 -26.46
N ASP A 262 -1.36 7.34 -27.78
CA ASP A 262 -0.41 6.40 -28.39
C ASP A 262 1.04 6.79 -28.09
N THR A 263 1.36 8.08 -28.16
CA THR A 263 2.67 8.63 -27.82
C THR A 263 2.98 8.41 -26.35
N VAL A 264 2.05 8.77 -25.46
CA VAL A 264 2.15 8.55 -24.00
C VAL A 264 2.35 7.07 -23.68
N SER A 265 1.61 6.18 -24.33
CA SER A 265 1.74 4.74 -24.14
C SER A 265 3.15 4.25 -24.52
N GLY A 266 3.68 4.70 -25.66
CA GLY A 266 5.06 4.42 -26.07
C GLY A 266 6.10 4.90 -25.06
N GLN A 267 5.95 6.14 -24.59
CA GLN A 267 6.88 6.75 -23.62
C GLN A 267 6.83 6.06 -22.25
N LEU A 268 5.64 5.69 -21.76
CA LEU A 268 5.52 4.99 -20.48
C LEU A 268 6.02 3.54 -20.56
N ASN A 269 5.90 2.88 -21.70
CA ASN A 269 6.53 1.57 -21.92
C ASN A 269 8.07 1.66 -21.95
N ALA A 270 8.61 2.73 -22.55
CA ALA A 270 10.06 3.00 -22.53
C ALA A 270 10.55 3.28 -21.09
N ALA A 271 9.79 4.09 -20.33
CA ALA A 271 10.05 4.32 -18.90
C ALA A 271 9.98 3.00 -18.11
N GLY A 272 8.98 2.16 -18.34
CA GLY A 272 8.84 0.86 -17.68
C GLY A 272 10.01 -0.07 -17.97
N THR A 273 10.53 -0.04 -19.20
CA THR A 273 11.73 -0.78 -19.58
C THR A 273 12.97 -0.27 -18.84
N ALA A 274 13.13 1.05 -18.70
CA ALA A 274 14.21 1.64 -17.89
C ALA A 274 14.11 1.20 -16.42
N PHE A 275 12.91 1.21 -15.82
CA PHE A 275 12.70 0.69 -14.46
C PHE A 275 13.03 -0.80 -14.31
N ASN A 276 12.70 -1.63 -15.30
CA ASN A 276 13.03 -3.05 -15.28
C ASN A 276 14.55 -3.29 -15.30
N ARG A 277 15.30 -2.47 -16.06
CA ARG A 277 16.79 -2.49 -16.03
C ARG A 277 17.36 -2.03 -14.68
N MET A 278 16.64 -1.13 -13.98
CA MET A 278 17.05 -0.60 -12.69
C MET A 278 16.80 -1.58 -11.52
N SER A 279 15.82 -2.49 -11.65
CA SER A 279 15.37 -3.41 -10.61
C SER A 279 16.48 -4.27 -9.96
N PRO A 280 17.42 -4.88 -10.70
CA PRO A 280 18.52 -5.64 -10.10
C PRO A 280 19.43 -4.77 -9.24
N GLY A 281 19.75 -3.55 -9.68
CA GLY A 281 20.62 -2.64 -8.93
C GLY A 281 19.93 -2.04 -7.70
N LEU A 282 18.63 -1.77 -7.76
CA LEU A 282 17.84 -1.40 -6.56
C LEU A 282 17.79 -2.53 -5.53
N SER A 283 17.68 -3.78 -6.01
CA SER A 283 17.67 -4.97 -5.16
C SER A 283 19.03 -5.21 -4.53
N ALA A 284 20.13 -5.01 -5.28
CA ALA A 284 21.49 -5.07 -4.77
C ALA A 284 21.76 -3.98 -3.72
N MET A 285 21.28 -2.76 -3.93
CA MET A 285 21.38 -1.68 -2.95
C MET A 285 20.58 -1.96 -1.68
N ALA A 286 19.34 -2.44 -1.83
CA ALA A 286 18.52 -2.86 -0.70
C ALA A 286 19.19 -4.00 0.08
N ALA A 287 19.80 -4.95 -0.62
CA ALA A 287 20.58 -6.04 0.01
C ALA A 287 21.79 -5.51 0.77
N ARG A 288 22.53 -4.53 0.22
CA ARG A 288 23.68 -3.92 0.91
C ARG A 288 23.30 -3.16 2.19
N ILE A 289 22.14 -2.52 2.22
CA ILE A 289 21.57 -1.96 3.47
C ILE A 289 21.35 -3.08 4.49
N LEU A 290 20.81 -4.23 4.06
CA LEU A 290 20.51 -5.36 4.93
C LEU A 290 21.78 -6.06 5.43
N THR A 291 22.84 -6.13 4.62
CA THR A 291 24.13 -6.74 4.99
C THR A 291 25.09 -5.78 5.68
N ARG A 292 24.69 -4.52 5.94
CA ARG A 292 25.52 -3.48 6.59
C ARG A 292 26.86 -3.21 5.87
N SER A 293 26.91 -3.42 4.56
CA SER A 293 28.14 -3.25 3.76
C SER A 293 28.21 -1.88 3.07
N VAL A 294 27.71 -0.83 3.75
CA VAL A 294 27.60 0.54 3.24
C VAL A 294 28.38 1.48 4.13
#